data_AF-A0A7X9JYE3-F1
#
_entry.id   AF-A0A7X9JYE3-F1
#
_cell.length_a   1.000
_cell.length_b   1.000
_cell.length_c   1.000
_cell.angle_alpha   90.00
_cell.angle_beta   90.00
_cell.angle_gamma   90.00
#
_symmetry.space_group_name_H-M   'P 1'
#
loop_
_entity.id
_entity.type
_entity.pdbx_description
1 polymer ?
#
loop_
_entity_poly.entity_id
_entity_poly.type
_entity_poly.pdbx_seq_one_letter_code
_entity_poly.pdbx_strand_id
1 'polypeptide(L)'
;THYYGAGDKIYQLPLDAIELYHPDHSSLAVSKAQKAMQKLGIPGVGGSDAHKIFDVGSCVTLFEHKIGSDADFVHQIRRKNVWAEKRF
;
A
#
# COMPACT_ATOMS: atom_id res chain seq x y z
N THR A 1 2.57 15.57 13.58
CA THR A 1 1.94 15.13 12.32
C THR A 1 0.88 14.11 12.65
N HIS A 2 -0.38 14.41 12.36
CA HIS A 2 -1.50 13.51 12.61
C HIS A 2 -1.59 12.53 11.45
N TYR A 3 -1.40 11.23 11.72
CA TYR A 3 -1.66 10.17 10.74
C TYR A 3 -3.14 9.80 10.82
N TYR A 4 -3.90 10.02 9.76
CA TYR A 4 -5.34 9.71 9.70
C TYR A 4 -5.62 8.25 9.30
N GLY A 5 -4.82 7.31 9.81
CA GLY A 5 -5.01 5.88 9.57
C GLY A 5 -6.04 5.26 10.51
N ALA A 6 -6.55 4.08 10.15
CA ALA A 6 -7.46 3.30 11.02
C ALA A 6 -6.80 2.81 12.33
N GLY A 7 -5.48 2.99 12.51
CA GLY A 7 -4.75 2.58 13.70
C GLY A 7 -4.84 1.07 13.93
N ASP A 8 -4.99 0.65 15.18
CA ASP A 8 -5.10 -0.78 15.51
C ASP A 8 -6.43 -1.41 15.07
N LYS A 9 -7.41 -0.64 14.59
CA LYS A 9 -8.64 -1.22 14.02
C LYS A 9 -8.37 -2.07 12.78
N ILE A 10 -7.25 -1.85 12.08
CA ILE A 10 -6.87 -2.65 10.91
C ILE A 10 -6.82 -4.15 11.20
N TYR A 11 -6.54 -4.54 12.45
CA TYR A 11 -6.45 -5.95 12.84
C TYR A 11 -7.81 -6.67 12.92
N GLN A 12 -8.91 -5.92 12.83
CA GLN A 12 -10.28 -6.41 12.94
C GLN A 12 -11.05 -6.24 11.62
N LEU A 13 -10.43 -5.65 10.59
CA LEU A 13 -11.06 -5.37 9.31
C LEU A 13 -10.67 -6.42 8.26
N PRO A 14 -11.58 -6.78 7.35
CA PRO A 14 -11.28 -7.64 6.21
C PRO A 14 -10.55 -6.82 5.13
N LEU A 15 -9.26 -6.55 5.34
CA LEU A 15 -8.43 -5.78 4.42
C LEU A 15 -7.77 -6.69 3.38
N ASP A 16 -7.77 -6.26 2.12
CA ASP A 16 -7.09 -6.97 1.04
C ASP A 16 -5.59 -6.58 0.95
N ALA A 17 -5.19 -5.40 1.45
CA ALA A 17 -3.81 -4.90 1.49
C ALA A 17 -3.64 -3.73 2.49
N ILE A 18 -2.39 -3.33 2.74
CA ILE A 18 -2.04 -2.14 3.55
C ILE A 18 -1.14 -1.22 2.74
N GLU A 19 -1.37 0.09 2.83
CA GLU A 19 -0.44 1.08 2.29
C GLU A 19 0.88 1.06 3.07
N LEU A 20 1.93 0.59 2.41
CA LEU A 20 3.29 0.50 2.94
C LEU A 20 4.07 1.78 2.62
N TYR A 21 4.02 2.22 1.36
CA TYR A 21 4.74 3.40 0.89
C TYR A 21 3.80 4.53 0.50
N HIS A 22 4.00 5.64 1.19
CA HIS A 22 3.36 6.92 1.01
C HIS A 22 4.47 7.99 1.17
N PRO A 23 4.45 9.13 0.45
CA PRO A 23 5.51 10.14 0.54
C PRO A 23 5.76 10.62 1.98
N ASP A 24 4.69 10.84 2.75
CA ASP A 24 4.76 11.28 4.15
C ASP A 24 4.96 10.16 5.20
N HIS A 25 5.15 8.90 4.78
CA HIS A 25 5.48 7.83 5.71
C HIS A 25 6.92 7.96 6.22
N SER A 26 7.04 8.20 7.53
CA SER A 26 8.30 8.04 8.26
C SER A 26 8.74 6.58 8.31
N SER A 27 10.01 6.33 8.64
CA SER A 27 10.53 4.96 8.86
C SER A 27 9.73 4.20 9.92
N LEU A 28 9.24 4.89 10.96
CA LEU A 28 8.38 4.31 11.99
C LEU A 28 7.01 3.90 11.42
N ALA A 29 6.41 4.72 10.56
CA ALA A 29 5.14 4.38 9.90
C ALA A 29 5.31 3.15 8.99
N VAL A 30 6.37 3.11 8.19
CA VAL A 30 6.72 1.96 7.34
C VAL A 30 6.90 0.69 8.19
N SER A 31 7.66 0.76 9.29
CA SER A 31 7.87 -0.39 10.18
C SER A 31 6.55 -0.90 10.81
N LYS A 32 5.64 0.00 11.20
CA LYS A 32 4.31 -0.37 11.68
C LYS A 32 3.48 -1.08 10.61
N ALA A 33 3.47 -0.55 9.38
CA ALA A 33 2.76 -1.16 8.25
C ALA A 33 3.32 -2.56 7.94
N GLN A 34 4.64 -2.74 7.88
CA GLN A 34 5.28 -4.05 7.67
C GLN A 34 4.89 -5.07 8.75
N LYS A 35 4.89 -4.65 10.02
CA LYS A 35 4.46 -5.52 11.12
C LYS A 35 2.99 -5.93 10.99
N ALA A 36 2.13 -5.02 10.57
CA ALA A 36 0.72 -5.30 10.35
C ALA A 36 0.52 -6.25 9.14
N MET A 37 1.22 -6.02 8.03
CA MET A 37 1.23 -6.91 6.87
C MET A 37 1.61 -8.33 7.24
N GLN A 38 2.68 -8.52 8.04
CA GLN A 38 3.11 -9.83 8.52
C GLN A 38 2.04 -10.51 9.39
N LYS A 39 1.43 -9.77 10.31
CA LYS A 39 0.38 -10.30 11.21
C LYS A 39 -0.90 -10.68 10.49
N LEU A 40 -1.32 -9.88 9.53
CA LEU A 40 -2.55 -10.09 8.76
C LEU A 40 -2.33 -11.01 7.55
N GLY A 41 -1.06 -11.24 7.18
CA GLY A 41 -0.71 -12.01 6.01
C GLY A 41 -1.23 -11.37 4.72
N ILE A 42 -1.17 -10.05 4.58
CA ILE A 42 -1.66 -9.31 3.40
C ILE A 42 -0.51 -8.49 2.78
N PRO A 43 -0.57 -8.16 1.47
CA PRO A 43 0.51 -7.49 0.79
C PRO A 43 0.55 -5.99 1.14
N GLY A 44 1.69 -5.38 0.84
CA GLY A 44 1.88 -3.94 0.93
C GLY A 44 1.68 -3.29 -0.43
N VAL A 45 0.96 -2.18 -0.46
CA VAL A 45 0.77 -1.34 -1.66
C VAL A 45 1.43 0.03 -1.48
N GLY A 46 1.72 0.71 -2.58
CA GLY A 46 2.26 2.06 -2.59
C GLY A 46 1.37 3.01 -3.36
N GLY A 47 1.18 4.21 -2.81
CA GLY A 47 0.40 5.29 -3.40
C GLY A 47 1.10 6.63 -3.19
N SER A 48 1.14 7.45 -4.24
CA SER A 48 1.83 8.74 -4.17
C SER A 48 1.02 9.84 -3.46
N ASP A 49 -0.27 9.61 -3.20
CA ASP A 49 -1.23 10.60 -2.66
C ASP A 49 -1.00 12.02 -3.22
N ALA A 50 -0.84 12.08 -4.55
CA ALA A 50 -0.26 13.24 -5.20
C ALA A 50 -1.26 14.39 -5.22
N HIS A 51 -0.90 15.50 -4.56
CA HIS A 51 -1.63 16.78 -4.61
C HIS A 51 -0.98 17.78 -5.59
N LYS A 52 0.16 17.41 -6.20
CA LYS A 52 0.87 18.14 -7.25
C LYS A 52 1.35 17.17 -8.32
N ILE A 53 1.51 17.66 -9.54
CA ILE A 53 1.91 16.83 -10.69
C ILE A 53 3.27 16.14 -10.50
N PHE A 54 4.20 16.80 -9.81
CA PHE A 54 5.55 16.27 -9.57
C PHE A 54 5.59 15.13 -8.57
N ASP A 55 4.53 14.96 -7.77
CA ASP A 55 4.44 13.88 -6.78
C ASP A 55 3.87 12.59 -7.39
N VAL A 56 3.27 12.66 -8.59
CA VAL A 56 2.63 11.53 -9.25
C VAL A 56 3.64 10.42 -9.50
N GLY A 57 3.38 9.24 -8.94
CA GLY A 57 4.25 8.08 -9.09
C GLY A 57 5.44 8.05 -8.14
N SER A 58 5.56 8.98 -7.19
CA SER A 58 6.62 8.95 -6.16
C SER A 58 6.56 7.70 -5.25
N CYS A 59 5.39 7.08 -5.17
CA CYS A 59 5.17 5.76 -4.59
C CYS A 59 4.20 5.02 -5.52
N VAL A 60 4.51 3.76 -5.84
CA VAL A 60 3.73 2.95 -6.77
C VAL A 60 3.47 1.54 -6.23
N THR A 61 2.43 0.91 -6.76
CA THR A 61 2.21 -0.53 -6.64
C THR A 61 2.57 -1.18 -7.96
N LEU A 62 3.51 -2.12 -7.93
CA LEU A 62 3.85 -2.96 -9.06
C LEU A 62 3.01 -4.24 -9.03
N PHE A 63 2.56 -4.64 -10.21
CA PHE A 63 1.76 -5.83 -10.42
C PHE A 63 2.58 -6.84 -11.22
N GLU A 64 2.55 -8.11 -10.79
CA GLU A 64 3.23 -9.20 -11.51
C GLU A 64 2.72 -9.35 -12.94
N HIS A 65 1.42 -9.10 -13.16
CA HIS A 65 0.77 -9.19 -14.45
C HIS A 65 0.17 -7.84 -14.88
N LYS A 66 0.04 -7.68 -16.20
CA LYS A 66 -0.62 -6.51 -16.78
C LYS A 66 -2.09 -6.47 -16.32
N ILE A 67 -2.51 -5.31 -15.84
CA ILE A 67 -3.90 -5.04 -15.45
C ILE A 67 -4.67 -4.54 -16.66
N GLY A 68 -5.69 -5.28 -17.10
CA GLY A 68 -6.59 -4.90 -18.19
C GLY A 68 -7.98 -4.47 -17.71
N SER A 69 -8.31 -4.76 -16.46
CA SER A 69 -9.62 -4.51 -15.84
C SER A 69 -9.51 -4.36 -14.32
N ASP A 70 -10.56 -3.82 -13.71
CA ASP A 70 -10.69 -3.73 -12.25
C ASP A 70 -10.71 -5.12 -11.59
N ALA A 71 -11.25 -6.13 -12.27
CA ALA A 71 -11.25 -7.50 -11.80
C ALA A 71 -9.82 -8.06 -11.70
N ASP A 72 -8.97 -7.76 -12.70
CA ASP A 72 -7.56 -8.14 -12.66
C ASP A 72 -6.84 -7.44 -11.51
N PHE A 73 -7.09 -6.14 -11.32
CA PHE A 73 -6.52 -5.34 -10.23
C PHE A 73 -6.82 -5.96 -8.86
N VAL A 74 -8.10 -6.23 -8.58
CA VAL A 74 -8.54 -6.85 -7.32
C VAL A 74 -7.96 -8.26 -7.18
N HIS A 75 -7.93 -9.04 -8.26
CA HIS A 75 -7.38 -10.39 -8.26
C HIS A 75 -5.90 -10.42 -7.87
N GLN A 76 -5.08 -9.57 -8.48
CA GLN A 76 -3.64 -9.52 -8.18
C GLN A 76 -3.37 -9.12 -6.72
N ILE A 77 -4.12 -8.15 -6.18
CA ILE A 77 -3.99 -7.73 -4.78
C ILE A 77 -4.34 -8.89 -3.84
N ARG A 78 -5.50 -9.52 -4.03
CA ARG A 78 -5.95 -10.64 -3.17
C ARG A 78 -5.04 -11.86 -3.24
N ARG A 79 -4.40 -12.08 -4.38
CA ARG A 79 -3.40 -13.14 -4.58
C ARG A 79 -2.01 -12.77 -4.06
N LYS A 80 -1.80 -11.52 -3.65
CA LYS A 80 -0.52 -10.98 -3.15
C LYS A 80 0.57 -10.93 -4.23
N ASN A 81 0.15 -10.82 -5.49
CA ASN A 81 1.03 -10.72 -6.65
C ASN A 81 1.41 -9.26 -6.92
N VAL A 82 1.69 -8.52 -5.84
CA VAL A 82 1.96 -7.07 -5.87
C VAL A 82 3.06 -6.72 -4.88
N TRP A 83 3.80 -5.65 -5.17
CA TRP A 83 4.75 -5.06 -4.23
C TRP A 83 4.78 -3.54 -4.37
N ALA A 84 4.96 -2.86 -3.23
CA ALA A 84 5.12 -1.42 -3.18
C ALA A 84 6.56 -1.01 -3.53
N GLU A 85 6.73 0.12 -4.23
CA GLU A 85 8.03 0.72 -4.51
C GLU A 85 7.97 2.24 -4.28
N LYS A 86 9.06 2.83 -3.77
CA LYS A 86 9.27 4.28 -3.80
C LYS A 86 10.03 4.62 -5.09
N ARG A 87 9.54 5.60 -5.85
CA ARG A 87 10.22 6.11 -7.04
C ARG A 87 10.48 7.60 -6.85
N PHE A 88 11.67 8.04 -7.24
CA PHE A 88 12.11 9.41 -7.05
C PHE A 88 12.12 10.13 -8.40
#